data_AF-A0A7J9C205-F1
#
_entry.id   AF-A0A7J9C205-F1
#
_cell.length_a   1.000
_cell.length_b   1.000
_cell.length_c   1.000
_cell.angle_alpha   90.00
_cell.angle_beta   90.00
_cell.angle_gamma   90.00
#
_symmetry.space_group_name_H-M   'P 1'
#
loop_
_entity.id
_entity.type
_entity.pdbx_description
1 polymer ?
#
loop_
_entity_poly.entity_id
_entity_poly.type
_entity_poly.pdbx_seq_one_letter_code
_entity_poly.pdbx_strand_id
1 'polypeptide(L)'
;MDSTGFIVNGTPQYVRTCIEASLKRLDVDYIDLYYQHRVDTNTPIEDTMSELKKLVEEGKIKYIGLSEASPETIKRAHAVHPITALQMEWSLWTRDIEDEIVPRCRELGIGIVPYSPLGGGFFAGRGVMETVPANSILTYISRFQGENLDKNKKLYLKTEKLAKKHGCTSAQVALAWVLHQGD
;
A
#
# COMPACT_ATOMS: atom_id res chain seq x y z
N MET A 1 20.73 -11.05 -0.39
CA MET A 1 20.42 -9.65 -0.05
C MET A 1 19.65 -9.08 -1.23
N ASP A 2 18.43 -8.63 -1.01
CA ASP A 2 17.70 -7.78 -1.95
C ASP A 2 18.50 -6.47 -2.15
N SER A 3 18.52 -5.97 -3.38
CA SER A 3 19.10 -4.69 -3.84
C SER A 3 18.84 -3.44 -2.97
N THR A 4 17.90 -3.51 -2.02
CA THR A 4 17.51 -2.43 -1.12
C THR A 4 18.20 -2.46 0.25
N GLY A 5 18.92 -3.54 0.59
CA GLY A 5 19.55 -3.72 1.91
C GLY A 5 18.57 -4.11 3.03
N PHE A 6 17.27 -4.20 2.73
CA PHE A 6 16.27 -4.72 3.67
C PHE A 6 16.20 -6.25 3.61
N ILE A 7 16.13 -6.89 4.77
CA ILE A 7 15.90 -8.34 4.88
C ILE A 7 14.42 -8.54 5.18
N VAL A 8 13.69 -9.10 4.22
CA VAL A 8 12.32 -9.57 4.43
C VAL A 8 12.39 -10.95 5.07
N ASN A 9 11.63 -11.16 6.15
CA ASN A 9 11.60 -12.43 6.87
C ASN A 9 10.15 -12.75 7.24
N GLY A 10 9.60 -13.80 6.61
CA GLY A 10 8.25 -14.29 6.82
C GLY A 10 8.18 -15.51 7.72
N THR A 11 9.29 -15.94 8.33
CA THR A 11 9.31 -17.17 9.15
C THR A 11 8.37 -17.04 10.35
N PRO A 12 7.65 -18.10 10.73
CA PRO A 12 6.73 -18.09 11.87
C PRO A 12 7.35 -17.51 13.16
N GLN A 13 8.57 -17.92 13.48
CA GLN A 13 9.27 -17.47 14.68
C GLN A 13 9.55 -15.96 14.66
N TYR A 14 9.88 -15.41 13.49
CA TYR A 14 10.11 -13.98 13.35
C TYR A 14 8.79 -13.20 13.42
N VAL A 15 7.72 -13.69 12.77
CA VAL A 15 6.38 -13.10 12.88
C VAL A 15 5.95 -12.96 14.34
N ARG A 16 6.10 -14.04 15.14
CA ARG A 16 5.85 -14.02 16.59
C ARG A 16 6.69 -12.95 17.28
N THR A 17 7.99 -12.94 17.04
CA THR A 17 8.89 -11.96 17.66
C THR A 17 8.46 -10.52 17.36
N CYS A 18 8.03 -10.24 16.13
CA CYS A 18 7.57 -8.92 15.71
C CYS A 18 6.27 -8.48 16.39
N ILE A 19 5.28 -9.36 16.53
CA ILE A 19 4.01 -9.01 17.17
C ILE A 19 4.17 -8.81 18.68
N GLU A 20 4.89 -9.67 19.39
CA GLU A 20 5.16 -9.46 20.84
C GLU A 20 5.87 -8.11 21.08
N ALA A 21 6.84 -7.78 20.22
CA ALA A 21 7.54 -6.51 20.31
C ALA A 21 6.64 -5.31 19.96
N SER A 22 5.67 -5.48 19.05
CA SER A 22 4.74 -4.42 18.66
C SER A 22 3.71 -4.15 19.74
N LEU A 23 3.12 -5.20 20.33
CA LEU A 23 2.22 -5.09 21.48
C LEU A 23 2.90 -4.35 22.64
N LYS A 24 4.14 -4.73 22.97
CA LYS A 24 4.93 -4.06 24.02
C LYS A 24 5.21 -2.58 23.71
N ARG A 25 5.54 -2.23 22.46
CA ARG A 25 5.83 -0.84 22.09
C ARG A 25 4.59 0.05 22.09
N LEU A 26 3.45 -0.51 21.70
CA LEU A 26 2.17 0.20 21.65
C LEU A 26 1.47 0.23 23.00
N ASP A 27 1.90 -0.60 23.96
CA ASP A 27 1.28 -0.77 25.28
C ASP A 27 -0.20 -1.15 25.17
N VAL A 28 -0.47 -2.17 24.35
CA VAL A 28 -1.81 -2.72 24.10
C VAL A 28 -1.79 -4.25 24.16
N ASP A 29 -2.93 -4.84 24.52
CA ASP A 29 -3.08 -6.30 24.59
C ASP A 29 -3.33 -6.95 23.22
N TYR A 30 -3.86 -6.20 22.25
CA TYR A 30 -4.15 -6.67 20.90
C TYR A 30 -4.02 -5.58 19.84
N ILE A 31 -3.88 -5.97 18.57
CA ILE A 31 -3.89 -5.08 17.39
C ILE A 31 -5.08 -5.43 16.48
N ASP A 32 -5.88 -4.45 16.07
CA ASP A 32 -7.04 -4.74 15.20
C ASP A 32 -6.61 -5.32 13.85
N LEU A 33 -5.68 -4.70 13.14
CA LEU A 33 -5.22 -5.16 11.82
C LEU A 33 -3.70 -5.21 11.78
N TYR A 34 -3.15 -6.41 11.54
CA TYR A 34 -1.71 -6.64 11.48
C TYR A 34 -1.27 -7.08 10.09
N TYR A 35 -0.24 -6.43 9.56
CA TYR A 35 0.23 -6.65 8.19
C TYR A 35 1.51 -7.48 8.12
N GLN A 36 1.57 -8.41 7.18
CA GLN A 36 2.85 -8.74 6.55
C GLN A 36 3.21 -7.62 5.57
N HIS A 37 4.24 -6.84 5.90
CA HIS A 37 4.58 -5.62 5.17
C HIS A 37 5.19 -5.90 3.78
N ARG A 38 5.94 -6.99 3.63
CA ARG A 38 6.45 -7.48 2.34
C ARG A 38 6.40 -8.99 2.33
N VAL A 39 6.07 -9.56 1.18
CA VAL A 39 6.07 -11.01 0.98
C VAL A 39 7.52 -11.51 0.97
N ASP A 40 7.83 -12.44 1.86
CA ASP A 40 9.12 -13.14 1.85
C ASP A 40 9.11 -14.18 0.74
N THR A 41 10.06 -14.11 -0.19
CA THR A 41 10.17 -15.08 -1.29
C THR A 41 10.86 -16.38 -0.89
N ASN A 42 11.49 -16.43 0.29
CA ASN A 42 12.19 -17.61 0.79
C ASN A 42 11.34 -18.44 1.76
N THR A 43 10.27 -17.86 2.30
CA THR A 43 9.32 -18.54 3.18
C THR A 43 7.99 -18.72 2.44
N PRO A 44 7.44 -19.94 2.34
CA PRO A 44 6.10 -20.14 1.81
C PRO A 44 5.08 -19.26 2.55
N ILE A 45 4.22 -18.57 1.81
CA ILE A 45 3.23 -17.67 2.40
C ILE A 45 2.31 -18.38 3.39
N GLU A 46 2.04 -19.67 3.17
CA GLU A 46 1.23 -20.52 4.04
C GLU A 46 1.84 -20.69 5.44
N ASP A 47 3.16 -20.73 5.55
CA ASP A 47 3.84 -20.84 6.84
C ASP A 47 3.69 -19.53 7.64
N THR A 48 3.89 -18.38 6.97
CA THR A 48 3.66 -17.06 7.56
C THR A 48 2.20 -16.92 8.01
N MET A 49 1.27 -17.26 7.13
CA MET A 49 -0.17 -17.15 7.39
C MET A 49 -0.65 -18.10 8.48
N SER A 50 -0.05 -19.29 8.59
CA SER A 50 -0.38 -20.24 9.66
C SER A 50 -0.03 -19.67 11.03
N GLU A 51 1.09 -18.93 11.14
CA GLU A 51 1.42 -18.26 12.40
C GLU A 51 0.49 -17.07 12.68
N LEU A 52 0.21 -16.23 11.66
CA LEU A 52 -0.74 -15.13 11.81
C LEU A 52 -2.13 -15.61 12.22
N LYS A 53 -2.58 -16.74 11.69
CA LYS A 53 -3.83 -17.40 12.13
C LYS A 53 -3.80 -17.75 13.62
N LYS A 54 -2.70 -18.31 14.14
CA LYS A 54 -2.57 -18.56 15.59
C LYS A 54 -2.63 -17.28 16.41
N LEU A 55 -1.99 -16.19 15.94
CA LEU A 55 -2.12 -14.87 16.59
C LEU A 55 -3.58 -14.40 16.66
N VAL A 56 -4.38 -14.68 15.63
CA VAL A 56 -5.82 -14.39 15.63
C VAL A 56 -6.54 -15.25 16.68
N GLU A 57 -6.28 -16.55 16.70
CA GLU A 57 -6.89 -17.49 17.65
C GLU A 57 -6.51 -17.18 19.11
N GLU A 58 -5.29 -16.69 19.35
CA GLU A 58 -4.83 -16.20 20.65
C GLU A 58 -5.40 -14.83 21.04
N GLY A 59 -6.08 -14.13 20.12
CA GLY A 59 -6.64 -12.80 20.35
C GLY A 59 -5.61 -11.66 20.33
N LYS A 60 -4.36 -11.92 19.90
CA LYS A 60 -3.30 -10.90 19.82
C LYS A 60 -3.48 -9.96 18.63
N ILE A 61 -4.10 -10.45 17.57
CA ILE A 61 -4.53 -9.65 16.42
C ILE A 61 -5.97 -10.00 16.06
N LYS A 62 -6.76 -9.08 15.49
CA LYS A 62 -8.13 -9.41 15.02
C LYS A 62 -8.19 -9.77 13.55
N TYR A 63 -7.43 -9.05 12.73
CA TYR A 63 -7.48 -9.13 11.27
C TYR A 63 -6.08 -9.19 10.67
N ILE A 64 -5.96 -9.88 9.54
CA ILE A 64 -4.71 -10.03 8.80
C ILE A 64 -4.75 -9.15 7.55
N GLY A 65 -3.68 -8.39 7.34
CA GLY A 65 -3.43 -7.67 6.10
C GLY A 65 -2.15 -8.14 5.40
N LEU A 66 -2.10 -7.93 4.08
CA LEU A 66 -0.89 -8.09 3.28
C LEU A 66 -0.55 -6.77 2.60
N SER A 67 0.72 -6.56 2.26
CA SER A 67 1.15 -5.43 1.43
C SER A 67 2.05 -5.90 0.31
N GLU A 68 1.86 -5.31 -0.88
CA GLU A 68 2.66 -5.62 -2.08
C GLU A 68 2.68 -7.12 -2.43
N ALA A 69 1.54 -7.79 -2.28
CA ALA A 69 1.38 -9.21 -2.58
C ALA A 69 0.86 -9.43 -4.01
N SER A 70 1.40 -10.43 -4.70
CA SER A 70 0.93 -10.81 -6.04
C SER A 70 -0.45 -11.49 -6.01
N PRO A 71 -1.18 -11.54 -7.14
CA PRO A 71 -2.51 -12.17 -7.19
C PRO A 71 -2.52 -13.61 -6.68
N GLU A 72 -1.51 -14.41 -7.05
CA GLU A 72 -1.40 -15.81 -6.61
C GLU A 72 -1.06 -15.92 -5.12
N THR A 73 -0.22 -15.01 -4.60
CA THR A 73 0.10 -14.96 -3.17
C THR A 73 -1.15 -14.66 -2.34
N ILE A 74 -1.96 -13.69 -2.79
CA ILE A 74 -3.22 -13.32 -2.12
C ILE A 74 -4.15 -14.53 -2.03
N LYS A 75 -4.35 -15.25 -3.14
CA LYS A 75 -5.21 -16.43 -3.20
C LYS A 75 -4.73 -17.52 -2.23
N ARG A 76 -3.44 -17.85 -2.26
CA ARG A 76 -2.84 -18.87 -1.38
C ARG A 76 -2.93 -18.49 0.09
N ALA A 77 -2.63 -17.23 0.42
CA ALA A 77 -2.73 -16.72 1.78
C ALA A 77 -4.16 -16.76 2.32
N HIS A 78 -5.12 -16.28 1.54
CA HIS A 78 -6.53 -16.22 1.91
C HIS A 78 -7.13 -17.62 2.15
N ALA A 79 -6.62 -18.65 1.46
CA ALA A 79 -7.03 -20.04 1.67
C ALA A 79 -6.62 -20.60 3.05
N VAL A 80 -5.56 -20.05 3.68
CA VAL A 80 -5.12 -20.46 5.03
C VAL A 80 -5.94 -19.74 6.12
N HIS A 81 -6.12 -18.43 5.97
CA HIS A 81 -6.98 -17.60 6.81
C HIS A 81 -7.42 -16.35 6.03
N PRO A 82 -8.67 -15.88 6.18
CA PRO A 82 -9.16 -14.71 5.45
C PRO A 82 -8.26 -13.47 5.60
N ILE A 83 -7.83 -12.92 4.48
CA ILE A 83 -7.19 -11.61 4.42
C ILE A 83 -8.27 -10.54 4.46
N THR A 84 -8.14 -9.58 5.36
CA THR A 84 -9.09 -8.47 5.51
C THR A 84 -8.73 -7.28 4.62
N ALA A 85 -7.43 -6.99 4.51
CA ALA A 85 -6.96 -5.82 3.78
C ALA A 85 -5.69 -6.08 2.97
N LEU A 86 -5.62 -5.52 1.77
CA LEU A 86 -4.43 -5.49 0.93
C LEU A 86 -3.96 -4.04 0.74
N GLN A 87 -2.73 -3.75 1.12
CA GLN A 87 -2.13 -2.44 0.91
C GLN A 87 -1.27 -2.42 -0.36
N MET A 88 -1.65 -1.59 -1.33
CA MET A 88 -1.00 -1.46 -2.65
C MET A 88 -0.85 0.01 -3.04
N GLU A 89 0.10 0.33 -3.92
CA GLU A 89 0.12 1.64 -4.58
C GLU A 89 -1.08 1.79 -5.52
N TRP A 90 -1.91 2.81 -5.31
CA TRP A 90 -3.01 3.12 -6.24
C TRP A 90 -3.33 4.61 -6.25
N SER A 91 -3.28 5.21 -7.43
CA SER A 91 -3.53 6.63 -7.64
C SER A 91 -3.97 6.91 -9.08
N LEU A 92 -4.23 8.17 -9.41
CA LEU A 92 -4.42 8.62 -10.80
C LEU A 92 -3.24 8.27 -11.73
N TRP A 93 -2.06 7.97 -11.18
CA TRP A 93 -0.87 7.60 -11.94
C TRP A 93 -0.55 6.11 -11.95
N THR A 94 -0.64 5.46 -10.79
CA THR A 94 -0.29 4.05 -10.62
C THR A 94 -1.58 3.26 -10.59
N ARG A 95 -1.85 2.53 -11.66
CA ARG A 95 -3.13 1.83 -11.93
C ARG A 95 -2.90 0.36 -12.31
N ASP A 96 -1.67 -0.12 -12.19
CA ASP A 96 -1.24 -1.47 -12.60
C ASP A 96 -1.97 -2.59 -11.87
N ILE A 97 -2.57 -2.28 -10.70
CA ILE A 97 -3.32 -3.24 -9.90
C ILE A 97 -4.76 -3.49 -10.42
N GLU A 98 -5.25 -2.66 -11.36
CA GLU A 98 -6.67 -2.68 -11.77
C GLU A 98 -7.06 -3.90 -12.59
N ASP A 99 -6.11 -4.53 -13.31
CA ASP A 99 -6.42 -5.66 -14.18
C ASP A 99 -6.54 -6.99 -13.42
N GLU A 100 -5.74 -7.19 -12.37
CA GLU A 100 -5.66 -8.50 -11.68
C GLU A 100 -5.94 -8.43 -10.17
N ILE A 101 -5.37 -7.45 -9.47
CA ILE A 101 -5.45 -7.37 -8.01
C ILE A 101 -6.82 -6.85 -7.57
N VAL A 102 -7.32 -5.78 -8.19
CA VAL A 102 -8.61 -5.18 -7.83
C VAL A 102 -9.77 -6.19 -8.02
N PRO A 103 -9.91 -6.88 -9.16
CA PRO A 103 -10.94 -7.89 -9.33
C PRO A 103 -10.81 -9.05 -8.33
N ARG A 104 -9.58 -9.49 -8.04
CA ARG A 104 -9.32 -10.55 -7.05
C ARG A 104 -9.74 -10.14 -5.65
N CYS A 105 -9.43 -8.92 -5.23
CA CYS A 105 -9.80 -8.42 -3.91
C CYS A 105 -11.32 -8.32 -3.79
N ARG A 106 -12.02 -7.85 -4.83
CA ARG A 106 -13.48 -7.85 -4.87
C ARG A 106 -14.06 -9.26 -4.75
N GLU A 107 -13.56 -10.22 -5.54
CA GLU A 107 -13.98 -11.62 -5.53
C GLU A 107 -13.87 -12.23 -4.12
N LEU A 108 -12.79 -11.94 -3.40
CA LEU A 108 -12.50 -12.48 -2.08
C LEU A 108 -13.03 -11.62 -0.92
N GLY A 109 -13.68 -10.49 -1.19
CA GLY A 109 -14.15 -9.56 -0.15
C GLY A 109 -13.02 -8.87 0.63
N ILE A 110 -11.86 -8.66 0.02
CA ILE A 110 -10.68 -8.02 0.62
C ILE A 110 -10.74 -6.50 0.36
N GLY A 111 -10.60 -5.69 1.40
CA GLY A 111 -10.48 -4.23 1.26
C GLY A 111 -9.12 -3.81 0.71
N ILE A 112 -9.06 -2.87 -0.23
CA ILE A 112 -7.80 -2.28 -0.69
C ILE A 112 -7.52 -1.00 0.08
N VAL A 113 -6.30 -0.89 0.62
CA VAL A 113 -5.80 0.31 1.31
C VAL A 113 -4.72 0.96 0.45
N PRO A 114 -5.05 2.00 -0.35
CA PRO A 114 -4.07 2.65 -1.22
C PRO A 114 -2.98 3.36 -0.42
N TYR A 115 -1.71 3.09 -0.73
CA TYR A 115 -0.63 4.00 -0.36
C TYR A 115 -0.26 4.93 -1.53
N SER A 116 0.35 6.07 -1.21
CA SER A 116 0.71 7.12 -2.17
C SER A 116 -0.43 7.57 -3.11
N PRO A 117 -1.69 7.75 -2.65
CA PRO A 117 -2.79 8.13 -3.54
C PRO A 117 -2.61 9.53 -4.17
N LEU A 118 -1.74 10.36 -3.59
CA LEU A 118 -1.37 11.68 -4.10
C LEU A 118 -0.12 11.67 -5.00
N GLY A 119 0.42 10.50 -5.34
CA GLY A 119 1.61 10.36 -6.18
C GLY A 119 2.83 11.07 -5.59
N GLY A 120 3.16 10.81 -4.31
CA GLY A 120 4.27 11.47 -3.63
C GLY A 120 4.08 12.98 -3.43
N GLY A 121 2.82 13.45 -3.38
CA GLY A 121 2.47 14.87 -3.23
C GLY A 121 2.33 15.62 -4.55
N PHE A 122 2.52 14.96 -5.69
CA PHE A 122 2.34 15.55 -7.02
C PHE A 122 0.92 16.09 -7.23
N PHE A 123 -0.11 15.29 -6.93
CA PHE A 123 -1.50 15.71 -7.09
C PHE A 123 -1.94 16.74 -6.04
N ALA A 124 -1.12 17.00 -5.02
CA ALA A 124 -1.30 18.12 -4.09
C ALA A 124 -0.60 19.41 -4.55
N GLY A 125 0.11 19.40 -5.70
CA GLY A 125 0.73 20.57 -6.31
C GLY A 125 2.16 20.87 -5.86
N ARG A 126 2.64 20.29 -4.74
CA ARG A 126 4.01 20.55 -4.24
C ARG A 126 5.09 20.18 -5.25
N GLY A 127 4.99 19.00 -5.87
CA GLY A 127 5.97 18.55 -6.86
C GLY A 127 5.91 19.24 -8.22
N VAL A 128 4.98 20.19 -8.41
CA VAL A 128 4.77 20.92 -9.67
C VAL A 128 5.07 22.40 -9.52
N MET A 129 4.64 22.98 -8.39
CA MET A 129 4.68 24.42 -8.14
C MET A 129 5.93 24.86 -7.36
N GLU A 130 6.59 23.92 -6.68
CA GLU A 130 7.75 24.20 -5.83
C GLU A 130 9.01 23.49 -6.36
N THR A 131 10.17 24.04 -6.03
CA THR A 131 11.44 23.37 -6.28
C THR A 131 11.58 22.20 -5.31
N VAL A 132 11.69 20.98 -5.84
CA VAL A 132 11.97 19.79 -5.03
C VAL A 132 13.34 19.96 -4.36
N PRO A 133 13.45 19.85 -3.01
CA PRO A 133 14.73 19.92 -2.33
C PRO A 133 15.73 18.90 -2.87
N ALA A 134 17.00 19.27 -3.02
CA ALA A 134 18.02 18.39 -3.61
C ALA A 134 18.20 17.07 -2.84
N ASN A 135 17.95 17.07 -1.53
CA ASN A 135 18.00 15.89 -0.65
C ASN A 135 16.68 15.10 -0.58
N SER A 136 15.66 15.49 -1.33
CA SER A 136 14.37 14.79 -1.35
C SER A 136 14.49 13.49 -2.13
N ILE A 137 13.85 12.41 -1.65
CA ILE A 137 13.77 11.15 -2.40
C ILE A 137 13.12 11.32 -3.78
N LEU A 138 12.26 12.33 -3.94
CA LEU A 138 11.59 12.62 -5.21
C LEU A 138 12.60 12.93 -6.33
N THR A 139 13.81 13.40 -6.01
CA THR A 139 14.86 13.66 -7.03
C THR A 139 15.35 12.39 -7.70
N TYR A 140 15.18 11.21 -7.08
CA TYR A 140 15.54 9.91 -7.66
C TYR A 140 14.37 9.24 -8.40
N ILE A 141 13.16 9.78 -8.30
CA ILE A 141 11.97 9.21 -8.94
C ILE A 141 11.85 9.77 -10.35
N SER A 142 11.92 8.91 -11.35
CA SER A 142 11.91 9.28 -12.78
C SER A 142 10.71 10.16 -13.18
N ARG A 143 9.56 10.02 -12.50
CA ARG A 143 8.34 10.82 -12.69
C ARG A 143 8.52 12.31 -12.36
N PHE A 144 9.53 12.68 -11.57
CA PHE A 144 9.83 14.05 -11.16
C PHE A 144 11.06 14.65 -11.86
N GLN A 145 11.60 13.99 -12.89
CA GLN A 145 12.83 14.41 -13.57
C GLN A 145 12.58 14.89 -15.01
N GLY A 146 13.31 15.94 -15.42
CA GLY A 146 13.42 16.39 -16.80
C GLY A 146 12.11 16.42 -17.58
N GLU A 147 12.12 15.84 -18.79
CA GLU A 147 10.94 15.79 -19.66
C GLU A 147 9.76 15.01 -19.06
N ASN A 148 10.02 14.03 -18.18
CA ASN A 148 8.94 13.28 -17.55
C ASN A 148 8.13 14.20 -16.65
N LEU A 149 8.79 15.05 -15.87
CA LEU A 149 8.12 16.05 -15.05
C LEU A 149 7.28 16.99 -15.93
N ASP A 150 7.81 17.47 -17.04
CA ASP A 150 7.08 18.40 -17.92
C ASP A 150 5.88 17.74 -18.61
N LYS A 151 6.00 16.47 -19.02
CA LYS A 151 4.87 15.68 -19.52
C LYS A 151 3.81 15.48 -18.42
N ASN A 152 4.27 15.16 -17.21
CA ASN A 152 3.44 14.92 -16.05
C ASN A 152 2.68 16.17 -15.57
N LYS A 153 3.29 17.36 -15.61
CA LYS A 153 2.63 18.64 -15.26
C LYS A 153 1.33 18.84 -16.03
N LYS A 154 1.23 18.37 -17.28
CA LYS A 154 -0.01 18.45 -18.07
C LYS A 154 -1.16 17.69 -17.42
N LEU A 155 -0.88 16.57 -16.75
CA LEU A 155 -1.88 15.82 -15.99
C LEU A 155 -2.32 16.62 -14.75
N TYR A 156 -1.37 17.18 -14.00
CA TYR A 156 -1.67 18.03 -12.85
C TYR A 156 -2.57 19.21 -13.23
N LEU A 157 -2.24 19.94 -14.30
CA LEU A 157 -3.03 21.09 -14.76
C LEU A 157 -4.47 20.71 -15.12
N LYS A 158 -4.70 19.50 -15.66
CA LYS A 158 -6.06 18.98 -15.91
C LYS A 158 -6.80 18.72 -14.60
N THR A 159 -6.14 18.07 -13.64
CA THR A 159 -6.71 17.82 -12.31
C THR A 159 -7.00 19.14 -11.57
N GLU A 160 -6.11 20.12 -11.66
CA GLU A 160 -6.29 21.45 -11.07
C GLU A 160 -7.48 22.20 -11.69
N LYS A 161 -7.62 22.15 -13.02
CA LYS A 161 -8.78 22.74 -13.71
C LYS A 161 -10.10 22.09 -13.26
N LEU A 162 -10.12 20.77 -13.08
CA LEU A 162 -11.29 20.05 -12.57
C LEU A 162 -11.58 20.46 -11.13
N ALA A 163 -10.56 20.54 -10.29
CA ALA A 163 -10.68 20.97 -8.90
C ALA A 163 -11.29 22.38 -8.79
N LYS A 164 -10.80 23.34 -9.60
CA LYS A 164 -11.34 24.71 -9.70
C LYS A 164 -12.82 24.71 -10.09
N LYS A 165 -13.22 23.89 -11.06
CA LYS A 165 -14.63 23.77 -11.49
C LYS A 165 -15.54 23.32 -10.33
N HIS A 166 -15.04 22.49 -9.42
CA HIS A 166 -15.80 21.93 -8.29
C HIS A 166 -15.54 22.65 -6.96
N GLY A 167 -14.80 23.75 -6.94
CA GLY A 167 -14.51 24.51 -5.72
C GLY A 167 -13.69 23.73 -4.68
N CYS A 168 -12.86 22.78 -5.11
CA CYS A 168 -12.03 21.94 -4.25
C CYS A 168 -10.55 21.99 -4.65
N THR A 169 -9.69 21.29 -3.89
CA THR A 169 -8.26 21.16 -4.19
C THR A 169 -7.98 19.99 -5.12
N SER A 170 -6.86 20.04 -5.86
CA SER A 170 -6.43 18.91 -6.69
C SER A 170 -6.17 17.64 -5.88
N ALA A 171 -5.74 17.78 -4.62
CA ALA A 171 -5.60 16.65 -3.68
C ALA A 171 -6.95 16.01 -3.37
N GLN A 172 -8.00 16.81 -3.11
CA GLN A 172 -9.34 16.30 -2.89
C GLN A 172 -9.88 15.58 -4.12
N VAL A 173 -9.61 16.07 -5.34
CA VAL A 173 -9.98 15.37 -6.58
C VAL A 173 -9.30 14.01 -6.67
N ALA A 174 -7.98 13.93 -6.41
CA ALA A 174 -7.24 12.67 -6.48
C ALA A 174 -7.70 11.65 -5.43
N LEU A 175 -7.96 12.12 -4.20
CA LEU A 175 -8.48 11.27 -3.12
C LEU A 175 -9.92 10.82 -3.39
N ALA A 176 -10.77 11.71 -3.89
CA ALA A 176 -12.13 11.36 -4.27
C ALA A 176 -12.16 10.34 -5.41
N TRP A 177 -11.23 10.46 -6.37
CA TRP A 177 -11.12 9.50 -7.47
C TRP A 177 -10.80 8.09 -6.97
N VAL A 178 -9.79 7.93 -6.08
CA VAL A 178 -9.42 6.61 -5.57
C VAL A 178 -10.50 6.04 -4.65
N LEU A 179 -11.14 6.89 -3.83
CA LEU A 179 -12.26 6.48 -2.99
C LEU A 179 -13.44 5.95 -3.82
N HIS A 180 -13.68 6.54 -4.99
CA HIS A 180 -14.74 6.12 -5.91
C HIS A 180 -14.36 4.93 -6.80
N GLN A 181 -13.16 4.35 -6.65
CA GLN A 181 -12.84 3.06 -7.27
C GLN A 181 -13.37 1.87 -6.48
N GLY A 182 -13.80 2.10 -5.23
CA GLY A 182 -14.57 1.13 -4.44
C GLY A 182 -16.03 1.05 -4.88
N ASP A 183 -16.73 0.02 -4.39
CA ASP A 183 -18.16 -0.22 -4.68
C ASP A 183 -19.09 0.46 -3.66
#